data_AF-A0A2T6BGK3-F1
#
_entry.id   AF-A0A2T6BGK3-F1
#
_cell.length_a   1.000
_cell.length_b   1.000
_cell.length_c   1.000
_cell.angle_alpha   90.00
_cell.angle_beta   90.00
_cell.angle_gamma   90.00
#
_symmetry.space_group_name_H-M   'P 1'
#
loop_
_entity.id
_entity.type
_entity.pdbx_description
1 polymer ?
#
loop_
_entity_poly.entity_id
_entity_poly.type
_entity_poly.pdbx_seq_one_letter_code
_entity_poly.pdbx_strand_id
1 'polypeptide(L)'
;MSRSWSPEEDRMLLRWVTQCRQLGMSRADTFASVADRLDRSESVCFSRWKVLSKEAAKAQARQPNSSTLQERIRRLEEKLEANQNEMKKLMEENRKTREEMRFFEIMLLEEYRILISLLDKKNPKPRLHRL
;
A
#
# COMPACT_ATOMS: atom_id res chain seq x y z
N MET A 1 -22.74 36.92 -25.19
CA MET A 1 -21.76 36.69 -24.10
C MET A 1 -22.43 35.80 -23.08
N SER A 2 -21.98 34.56 -22.90
CA SER A 2 -22.63 33.61 -21.98
C SER A 2 -22.07 33.76 -20.58
N ARG A 3 -22.94 34.02 -19.59
CA ARG A 3 -22.62 34.05 -18.16
C ARG A 3 -21.96 32.73 -17.75
N SER A 4 -20.89 32.79 -16.96
CA SER A 4 -20.22 31.59 -16.43
C SER A 4 -21.10 30.85 -15.41
N TRP A 5 -20.91 29.54 -15.32
CA TRP A 5 -21.59 28.70 -14.32
C TRP A 5 -20.91 28.84 -12.97
N SER A 6 -21.71 29.08 -11.93
CA SER A 6 -21.25 28.97 -10.55
C SER A 6 -21.43 27.54 -10.01
N PRO A 7 -20.63 27.12 -9.00
CA PRO A 7 -20.79 25.82 -8.37
C PRO A 7 -22.16 25.62 -7.72
N GLU A 8 -22.81 26.70 -7.29
CA GLU A 8 -24.15 26.67 -6.69
C GLU A 8 -25.23 26.41 -7.74
N GLU A 9 -25.14 27.08 -8.89
CA GLU A 9 -26.04 26.84 -10.03
C GLU A 9 -25.91 25.40 -10.55
N ASP A 10 -24.70 24.83 -10.56
CA ASP A 10 -24.48 23.42 -10.93
C ASP A 10 -25.19 22.46 -9.96
N ARG A 11 -25.11 22.73 -8.64
CA ARG A 11 -25.82 21.94 -7.62
C ARG A 11 -27.34 22.06 -7.77
N MET A 12 -27.84 23.26 -8.01
CA MET A 12 -29.28 23.51 -8.20
C MET A 12 -29.80 22.83 -9.48
N LEU A 13 -29.06 22.94 -10.59
CA LEU A 13 -29.36 22.27 -11.85
C LEU A 13 -29.49 20.75 -11.66
N LEU A 14 -28.52 20.11 -10.99
CA LEU A 14 -28.57 18.68 -10.72
C LEU A 14 -29.76 18.30 -9.84
N ARG A 15 -30.01 19.06 -8.77
CA ARG A 15 -31.12 18.81 -7.83
C ARG A 15 -32.47 18.90 -8.53
N TRP A 16 -32.73 19.98 -9.26
CA TRP A 16 -34.02 20.20 -9.90
C TRP A 16 -34.26 19.26 -11.07
N VAL A 17 -33.24 18.96 -11.89
CA VAL A 17 -33.39 17.94 -12.95
C VAL A 17 -33.70 16.57 -12.36
N THR A 18 -33.10 16.22 -11.22
CA THR A 18 -33.39 14.97 -10.53
C THR A 18 -34.83 14.95 -9.99
N GLN A 19 -35.27 16.05 -9.38
CA GLN A 19 -36.63 16.20 -8.85
C GLN A 19 -37.70 16.12 -9.95
N CYS A 20 -37.51 16.82 -11.08
CA CYS A 20 -38.43 16.77 -12.22
C CYS A 20 -38.54 15.36 -12.82
N ARG A 21 -37.42 14.61 -12.88
CA ARG A 21 -37.43 13.22 -13.33
C ARG A 21 -38.17 12.29 -12.37
N GLN A 22 -38.05 12.50 -11.07
CA GLN A 22 -38.82 11.73 -10.08
C GLN A 22 -40.32 11.97 -10.20
N LEU A 23 -40.72 13.16 -10.65
CA LEU A 23 -42.12 13.51 -10.94
C LEU A 23 -42.59 13.01 -12.32
N GLY A 24 -41.76 12.31 -13.08
CA GLY A 24 -42.11 11.78 -14.40
C GLY A 24 -42.26 12.84 -15.49
N MET A 25 -41.74 14.05 -15.29
CA MET A 25 -41.83 15.12 -16.28
C MET A 25 -41.09 14.78 -17.57
N SER A 26 -41.63 15.23 -18.70
CA SER A 26 -40.94 15.09 -19.98
C SER A 26 -39.63 15.87 -19.97
N ARG A 27 -38.72 15.51 -20.87
CA ARG A 27 -37.41 16.19 -20.96
C ARG A 27 -37.56 17.68 -21.32
N ALA A 28 -38.49 18.02 -22.21
CA ALA A 28 -38.74 19.41 -22.60
C ALA A 28 -39.22 20.21 -21.39
N ASP A 29 -40.24 19.71 -20.69
CA ASP A 29 -40.83 20.39 -19.52
C ASP A 29 -39.85 20.50 -18.36
N THR A 30 -39.00 19.49 -18.17
CA THR A 30 -37.94 19.50 -17.16
C THR A 30 -36.97 20.65 -17.40
N PHE A 31 -36.46 20.80 -18.63
CA PHE A 31 -35.48 21.85 -18.91
C PHE A 31 -36.12 23.22 -19.07
N ALA A 32 -37.38 23.33 -19.49
CA ALA A 32 -38.15 24.57 -19.46
C ALA A 32 -38.33 25.10 -18.03
N SER A 33 -38.78 24.23 -17.10
CA SER A 33 -38.97 24.58 -15.68
C SER A 33 -37.65 24.96 -14.99
N VAL A 34 -36.56 24.26 -15.32
CA VAL A 34 -35.24 24.53 -14.74
C VAL A 34 -34.60 25.78 -15.35
N ALA A 35 -34.80 26.03 -16.65
CA ALA A 35 -34.36 27.21 -17.36
C ALA A 35 -34.96 28.49 -16.77
N ASP A 36 -36.27 28.48 -16.51
CA ASP A 36 -37.01 29.59 -15.90
C ASP A 36 -36.46 29.92 -14.51
N ARG A 37 -36.17 28.90 -13.69
CA ARG A 37 -35.63 29.09 -12.33
C ARG A 37 -34.17 29.54 -12.28
N LEU A 38 -33.36 29.17 -13.28
CA LEU A 38 -31.94 29.54 -13.36
C LEU A 38 -31.70 30.81 -14.17
N ASP A 39 -32.76 31.41 -14.72
CA ASP A 39 -32.69 32.55 -15.65
C ASP A 39 -31.71 32.29 -16.81
N ARG A 40 -31.83 31.10 -17.42
CA ARG A 40 -30.97 30.63 -18.52
C ARG A 40 -31.76 29.89 -19.57
N SER A 41 -31.22 29.77 -20.79
CA SER A 41 -31.88 28.99 -21.83
C SER A 41 -31.86 27.48 -21.54
N GLU A 42 -32.88 26.78 -22.01
CA GLU A 42 -33.01 25.33 -21.90
C GLU A 42 -31.82 24.58 -22.51
N SER A 43 -31.34 25.06 -23.66
CA SER A 43 -30.20 24.48 -24.38
C SER A 43 -28.90 24.55 -23.56
N VAL A 44 -28.69 25.66 -22.84
CA VAL A 44 -27.52 25.87 -21.97
C VAL A 44 -27.63 25.00 -20.71
N CYS A 45 -28.81 24.88 -20.10
CA CYS A 45 -29.03 23.98 -18.97
C CYS A 45 -28.85 22.51 -19.35
N PHE A 46 -29.37 22.09 -20.52
CA PHE A 46 -29.21 20.72 -21.00
C PHE A 46 -27.75 20.37 -21.29
N SER A 47 -27.04 21.25 -21.99
CA SER A 47 -25.62 21.04 -22.31
C SER A 47 -24.77 20.95 -21.04
N ARG A 48 -25.00 21.83 -20.05
CA ARG A 48 -24.32 21.78 -18.76
C ARG A 48 -24.63 20.49 -17.99
N TRP A 49 -25.90 20.11 -17.89
CA TRP A 49 -26.32 18.88 -17.22
C TRP A 49 -25.66 17.64 -17.84
N LYS A 50 -25.56 17.59 -19.16
CA LYS A 50 -24.88 16.49 -19.89
C LYS A 50 -23.39 16.39 -19.54
N VAL A 51 -22.72 17.52 -19.35
CA VAL A 51 -21.30 17.57 -18.93
C VAL A 51 -21.18 17.07 -17.49
N LEU A 52 -21.95 17.65 -16.56
CA LEU A 52 -21.93 17.27 -15.14
C LEU A 52 -22.26 15.79 -14.93
N SER A 53 -23.24 15.25 -15.66
CA SER A 53 -23.60 13.83 -15.58
C SER A 53 -22.49 12.90 -16.07
N LYS A 54 -21.78 13.28 -17.14
CA LYS A 54 -20.61 12.52 -17.63
C LYS A 54 -19.45 12.56 -16.64
N GLU A 55 -19.21 13.71 -16.02
CA GLU A 55 -18.17 13.87 -15.00
C GLU A 55 -18.48 13.04 -13.76
N ALA A 56 -19.74 13.05 -13.30
CA ALA A 56 -20.19 12.20 -12.19
C ALA A 56 -20.02 10.71 -12.49
N ALA A 57 -20.38 10.27 -13.71
CA ALA A 57 -20.20 8.88 -14.13
C ALA A 57 -18.70 8.49 -14.21
N LYS A 58 -17.83 9.38 -14.70
CA LYS A 58 -16.38 9.17 -14.71
C LYS A 58 -15.79 9.15 -13.30
N ALA A 59 -16.30 9.98 -12.39
CA ALA A 59 -15.86 10.01 -10.99
C ALA A 59 -16.25 8.71 -10.27
N GLN A 60 -17.46 8.18 -10.51
CA GLN A 60 -17.86 6.87 -10.00
C GLN A 60 -17.01 5.73 -10.57
N ALA A 61 -16.69 5.75 -11.86
CA ALA A 61 -15.81 4.74 -12.46
C ALA A 61 -14.35 4.81 -11.95
N ARG A 62 -13.92 5.96 -11.43
CA ARG A 62 -12.59 6.17 -10.84
C ARG A 62 -12.52 5.86 -9.35
N GLN A 63 -13.66 5.71 -8.66
CA GLN A 63 -13.67 5.22 -7.28
C GLN A 63 -13.21 3.77 -7.32
N PRO A 64 -12.01 3.45 -6.81
CA PRO A 64 -11.61 2.06 -6.67
C PRO A 64 -12.62 1.43 -5.71
N ASN A 65 -13.24 0.32 -6.11
CA ASN A 65 -14.17 -0.41 -5.26
C ASN A 65 -13.55 -0.54 -3.86
N SER A 66 -14.18 0.02 -2.82
CA SER A 66 -13.63 0.04 -1.46
C SER A 66 -13.20 -1.35 -0.98
N SER A 67 -13.86 -2.40 -1.48
CA SER A 67 -13.53 -3.80 -1.24
C SER A 67 -12.17 -4.24 -1.82
N THR A 68 -11.77 -3.75 -3.00
CA THR A 68 -10.48 -4.12 -3.62
C THR A 68 -9.31 -3.44 -2.91
N LEU A 69 -9.51 -2.22 -2.40
CA LEU A 69 -8.53 -1.54 -1.57
C LEU A 69 -8.38 -2.24 -0.21
N GLN A 70 -9.48 -2.63 0.44
CA GLN A 70 -9.44 -3.38 1.69
C GLN A 70 -8.73 -4.73 1.53
N GLU A 71 -9.04 -5.47 0.47
CA GLU A 71 -8.37 -6.74 0.17
C GLU A 71 -6.86 -6.54 -0.08
N ARG A 72 -6.48 -5.46 -0.76
CA ARG A 72 -5.07 -5.13 -0.97
C ARG A 72 -4.36 -4.76 0.34
N ILE A 73 -5.01 -4.00 1.22
CA ILE A 73 -4.48 -3.64 2.54
C ILE A 73 -4.24 -4.92 3.35
N ARG A 74 -5.24 -5.79 3.43
CA ARG A 74 -5.14 -7.07 4.14
C ARG A 74 -3.95 -7.91 3.64
N ARG A 75 -3.79 -8.06 2.32
CA ARG A 75 -2.65 -8.80 1.75
C ARG A 75 -1.30 -8.17 2.06
N LEU A 76 -1.24 -6.84 2.18
CA LEU A 76 0.00 -6.15 2.55
C LEU A 76 0.32 -6.35 4.03
N GLU A 77 -0.69 -6.33 4.89
CA GLU A 77 -0.55 -6.62 6.32
C GLU A 77 -0.06 -8.05 6.56
N GLU A 78 -0.66 -9.04 5.90
CA GLU A 78 -0.25 -10.45 5.97
C GLU A 78 1.22 -10.64 5.51
N LYS A 79 1.63 -9.96 4.44
CA LYS A 79 3.03 -9.98 3.97
C LYS A 79 4.00 -9.29 4.95
N LEU A 80 3.57 -8.18 5.54
CA LEU A 80 4.38 -7.46 6.52
C LEU A 80 4.65 -8.34 7.73
N GLU A 81 3.61 -9.01 8.24
CA GLU A 81 3.73 -9.93 9.38
C GLU A 81 4.64 -11.12 9.05
N ALA A 82 4.46 -11.74 7.88
CA ALA A 82 5.33 -12.84 7.42
C ALA A 82 6.80 -12.41 7.36
N ASN A 83 7.09 -11.25 6.75
CA ASN A 83 8.44 -10.72 6.65
C ASN A 83 9.04 -10.38 8.02
N GLN A 84 8.25 -9.83 8.95
CA GLN A 84 8.71 -9.56 10.32
C GLN A 84 9.08 -10.85 11.06
N ASN A 85 8.30 -11.91 10.88
CA ASN A 85 8.57 -13.21 11.50
C ASN A 85 9.81 -13.88 10.88
N GLU A 86 10.00 -13.78 9.57
CA GLU A 86 11.20 -14.26 8.89
C GLU A 86 12.45 -13.51 9.36
N MET A 87 12.37 -12.18 9.47
CA MET A 87 13.48 -11.35 9.94
C MET A 87 13.88 -11.69 11.38
N LYS A 88 12.91 -11.96 12.26
CA LYS A 88 13.20 -12.45 13.63
C LYS A 88 13.93 -13.79 13.64
N LYS A 89 13.51 -14.75 12.80
CA LYS A 89 14.19 -16.05 12.68
C LYS A 89 15.62 -15.89 12.20
N LEU A 90 15.83 -15.12 11.13
CA LEU A 90 17.17 -14.84 10.59
C LEU A 90 18.07 -14.15 11.62
N MET A 91 17.54 -13.23 12.42
CA MET A 91 18.31 -12.60 13.50
C MET A 91 18.77 -13.63 14.54
N GLU A 92 17.90 -14.54 14.95
CA GLU A 92 18.23 -15.57 15.94
C GLU A 92 19.23 -16.59 15.38
N GLU A 93 19.07 -17.02 14.13
CA GLU A 93 20.04 -17.87 13.45
C GLU A 93 21.40 -17.18 13.32
N ASN A 94 21.44 -15.89 12.95
CA ASN A 94 22.69 -15.13 12.87
C ASN A 94 23.38 -15.04 14.23
N ARG A 95 22.61 -14.84 15.31
CA ARG A 95 23.13 -14.81 16.68
C ARG A 95 23.77 -16.15 17.03
N LYS A 96 23.07 -17.26 16.77
CA LYS A 96 23.57 -18.62 17.02
C LYS A 96 24.85 -18.92 16.24
N THR A 97 24.88 -18.60 14.94
CA THR A 97 26.08 -18.78 14.10
C THR A 97 27.28 -17.99 14.64
N ARG A 98 27.07 -16.76 15.12
CA ARG A 98 28.15 -15.97 15.75
C ARG A 98 28.64 -16.60 17.06
N GLU A 99 27.77 -17.21 17.84
CA GLU A 99 28.13 -17.92 19.07
C GLU A 99 28.95 -19.18 18.76
N GLU A 100 28.52 -19.98 17.78
CA GLU A 100 29.26 -21.15 17.31
C GLU A 100 30.65 -20.76 16.76
N MET A 101 30.72 -19.69 15.96
CA MET A 101 31.99 -19.18 15.43
C MET A 101 32.97 -18.77 16.54
N ARG A 102 32.47 -18.07 17.58
CA ARG A 102 33.29 -17.72 18.75
C ARG A 102 33.79 -18.94 19.52
N PHE A 103 32.95 -19.96 19.65
CA PHE A 103 33.36 -21.23 20.27
C PHE A 103 34.50 -21.88 19.49
N PHE A 104 34.38 -21.98 18.16
CA PHE A 104 35.44 -22.55 17.32
C PHE A 104 36.73 -21.72 17.36
N GLU A 105 36.63 -20.39 17.40
CA GLU A 105 37.80 -19.51 17.54
C GLU A 105 38.57 -19.78 18.83
N ILE A 106 37.88 -19.92 19.96
CA ILE A 106 38.51 -20.24 21.26
C ILE A 106 39.18 -21.62 21.21
N MET A 107 38.48 -22.63 20.71
CA MET A 107 39.00 -24.00 20.59
C MET A 107 40.26 -24.04 19.70
N LEU A 108 40.24 -23.33 18.56
CA LEU A 108 41.40 -23.21 17.67
C LEU A 108 42.60 -22.61 18.41
N LEU A 109 42.40 -21.54 19.19
CA LEU A 109 43.47 -20.93 19.97
C LEU A 109 44.07 -21.88 21.01
N GLU A 110 43.24 -22.72 21.65
CA GLU A 110 43.72 -23.75 22.58
C GLU A 110 44.59 -24.80 21.88
N GLU A 111 44.14 -25.31 20.74
CA GLU A 111 44.92 -26.27 19.93
C GLU A 111 46.23 -25.67 19.41
N TYR A 112 46.20 -24.41 18.96
CA TYR A 112 47.42 -23.69 18.57
C TYR A 112 48.40 -23.54 19.73
N ARG A 113 47.93 -23.23 20.94
CA ARG A 113 48.77 -23.16 22.15
C ARG A 113 49.41 -24.51 22.47
N ILE A 114 48.65 -25.60 22.35
CA ILE A 114 49.19 -26.97 22.56
C ILE A 114 50.29 -27.25 21.54
N LEU A 115 50.06 -26.97 20.26
CA LEU A 115 51.04 -27.17 19.20
C LEU A 115 52.33 -26.37 19.45
N ILE A 116 52.21 -25.10 19.83
CA ILE A 116 53.36 -24.26 20.21
C ILE A 116 54.11 -24.89 21.38
N SER A 117 53.41 -25.36 22.42
CA SER A 117 54.05 -26.01 23.58
C SER A 117 54.80 -27.30 23.23
N LEU A 118 54.33 -28.05 22.21
CA LEU A 118 54.98 -29.25 21.71
C LEU A 118 56.19 -28.91 20.83
N LEU A 119 56.11 -27.85 20.04
CA LEU A 119 57.19 -27.37 19.18
C LEU A 119 58.31 -26.67 19.98
N ASP A 120 57.97 -25.95 21.06
CA ASP A 120 58.93 -25.35 21.99
C ASP A 120 59.69 -26.39 22.81
N LYS A 121 59.10 -27.58 23.00
CA LYS A 121 59.79 -28.75 23.55
C LYS A 121 60.76 -29.37 22.54
N LYS A 122 61.62 -28.57 21.92
CA LYS A 122 62.74 -29.01 21.05
C LYS A 122 63.89 -29.70 21.80
N ASN A 123 63.67 -30.19 23.03
CA ASN A 123 64.55 -31.15 23.71
C ASN A 123 63.81 -32.02 24.75
N PRO A 124 62.92 -32.95 24.37
CA PRO A 124 62.49 -34.00 25.28
C PRO A 124 63.41 -35.21 25.04
N LYS A 125 64.38 -35.43 25.94
CA LYS A 125 65.15 -36.68 25.93
C LYS A 125 64.15 -37.86 25.89
N PRO A 126 64.15 -38.71 24.87
CA PRO A 126 63.14 -39.74 24.75
C PRO A 126 63.47 -40.83 25.77
N ARG A 127 62.71 -40.88 26.87
CA ARG A 127 62.56 -42.11 27.64
C ARG A 127 61.24 -42.74 27.23
N LEU A 128 61.25 -43.35 26.06
CA LEU A 128 60.24 -44.33 25.69
C LEU A 128 60.41 -45.51 26.64
N HIS A 129 59.61 -45.56 27.70
CA HIS A 129 59.43 -46.78 28.47
C HIS A 129 58.64 -47.76 27.60
N ARG A 130 59.38 -48.73 27.09
CA ARG A 130 58.89 -49.98 26.49
C ARG A 130 58.28 -50.81 27.62
N LEU A 131 57.01 -51.19 27.51
CA LEU A 131 56.41 -52.44 27.97
C LEU A 131 55.02 -52.55 27.33
#